data_AF-N8UX07-F1
#
_entry.id   AF-N8UX07-F1
#
_cell.length_a   1.000
_cell.length_b   1.000
_cell.length_c   1.000
_cell.angle_alpha   90.00
_cell.angle_beta   90.00
_cell.angle_gamma   90.00
#
_symmetry.space_group_name_H-M   'P 1'
#
loop_
_entity.id
_entity.type
_entity.pdbx_description
1 polymer ?
#
loop_
_entity_poly.entity_id
_entity_poly.type
_entity_poly.pdbx_seq_one_letter_code
_entity_poly.pdbx_strand_id
1 'polypeptide(L)'
;MKKYLVLFIISTVFLASGCSNASDSATNSENVAQEQKAPKQFSPEDQKIIDKYNAYFGANRAVDDHLFQKQMKEILPEIGKISDKHEREKLQMNIYLSLEKYEDAYALNESQLAENPNSITRLIFKCHLLSQLGKGKDQVSQCHNTAAKQIKIELDKTDKSSPDYAQAEFTYYAQMYKAGHVEYKYKAQNLISSTKDIKLKTWFASVYNAEIEDLYEPGSAGIPIK
;
A
#
# COMPACT_ATOMS: atom_id res chain seq x y z
N MET A 1 3.83 -4.01 -24.98
CA MET A 1 3.26 -4.31 -23.64
C MET A 1 3.18 -3.00 -22.88
N LYS A 2 2.00 -2.42 -22.73
CA LYS A 2 1.83 -1.21 -21.91
C LYS A 2 2.06 -1.63 -20.46
N LYS A 3 3.22 -1.25 -19.90
CA LYS A 3 3.55 -1.46 -18.49
C LYS A 3 2.68 -0.50 -17.68
N TYR A 4 1.46 -0.91 -17.33
CA TYR A 4 0.66 -0.16 -16.36
C TYR A 4 1.32 -0.34 -15.01
N LEU A 5 2.02 0.72 -14.61
CA LEU A 5 2.48 0.95 -13.25
C LEU A 5 1.22 0.87 -12.38
N VAL A 6 0.99 -0.27 -11.73
CA VAL A 6 0.16 -0.30 -10.52
C VAL A 6 0.96 0.54 -9.53
N LEU A 7 0.72 1.85 -9.58
CA LEU A 7 1.04 2.78 -8.53
C LEU A 7 0.27 2.23 -7.33
N PHE A 8 0.96 1.42 -6.54
CA PHE A 8 0.58 1.19 -5.17
C PHE A 8 0.57 2.55 -4.50
N ILE A 9 -0.59 3.20 -4.56
CA ILE A 9 -1.00 4.15 -3.55
C ILE A 9 -1.29 3.31 -2.31
N ILE A 10 -0.26 2.68 -1.76
CA ILE A 10 -0.15 2.58 -0.31
C ILE A 10 0.03 4.04 0.06
N SER A 11 -1.08 4.73 0.31
CA SER A 11 -1.06 6.09 0.82
C SER A 11 -0.31 6.06 2.14
N THR A 12 1.01 6.17 2.08
CA THR A 12 1.72 7.05 2.99
C THR A 12 1.09 8.42 2.76
N VAL A 13 -0.04 8.70 3.43
CA VAL A 13 -0.39 10.07 3.79
C VAL A 13 0.61 10.48 4.88
N PHE A 14 1.88 10.52 4.52
CA PHE A 14 2.80 11.46 5.11
C PHE A 14 2.53 12.76 4.36
N LEU A 15 1.86 13.68 5.04
CA LEU A 15 1.87 15.09 4.72
C LEU A 15 3.33 15.54 4.77
N ALA A 16 4.05 15.41 3.66
CA ALA A 16 5.23 16.20 3.40
C ALA A 16 4.73 17.62 3.10
N SER A 17 4.56 18.45 4.13
CA SER A 17 4.54 19.90 3.96
C SER A 17 5.93 20.31 3.50
N GLY A 18 6.08 20.50 2.19
CA GLY A 18 7.24 21.14 1.59
C GLY A 18 7.40 22.56 2.13
N CYS A 19 8.65 22.95 2.35
CA CYS A 19 9.03 24.31 2.68
C CYS A 19 8.62 25.28 1.56
N SER A 20 7.86 26.30 1.92
CA SER A 20 7.91 27.61 1.25
C SER A 20 7.58 28.69 2.26
N ASN A 21 8.51 29.63 2.45
CA ASN A 21 8.36 30.80 3.31
C ASN A 21 7.17 31.67 2.87
N ALA A 22 6.18 31.83 3.74
CA ALA A 22 5.35 33.02 3.84
C ALA A 22 4.63 33.03 5.19
N SER A 23 4.64 34.20 5.82
CA SER A 23 4.20 34.52 7.18
C SER A 23 2.69 34.35 7.44
N ASP A 24 2.40 34.04 8.70
CA ASP A 24 1.24 34.40 9.52
C ASP A 24 -0.18 34.15 8.99
N SER A 25 -0.83 33.13 9.57
CA SER A 25 -1.92 33.39 10.52
C SER A 25 -2.31 32.11 11.25
N ALA A 26 -2.32 32.21 12.58
CA ALA A 26 -2.65 31.14 13.50
C ALA A 26 -4.13 30.74 13.42
N THR A 27 -4.40 29.44 13.53
CA THR A 27 -5.59 28.95 14.24
C THR A 27 -5.24 27.64 14.92
N ASN A 28 -5.29 27.68 16.25
CA ASN A 28 -5.03 26.58 17.16
C ASN A 28 -6.01 25.42 16.90
N SER A 29 -5.46 24.21 16.76
CA SER A 29 -6.18 22.96 17.03
C SER A 29 -5.26 22.11 17.89
N GLU A 30 -5.63 21.99 19.16
CA GLU A 30 -4.90 21.23 20.16
C GLU A 30 -4.99 19.72 19.89
N ASN A 31 -3.83 19.16 19.56
CA ASN A 31 -3.23 18.01 20.24
C ASN A 31 -3.91 16.64 20.10
N VAL A 32 -3.83 16.05 18.89
CA VAL A 32 -3.23 14.70 18.83
C VAL A 32 -1.74 14.93 18.97
N ALA A 33 -1.13 14.44 20.05
CA ALA A 33 0.31 14.39 20.17
C ALA A 33 0.86 13.45 19.07
N GLN A 34 0.99 13.97 17.85
CA GLN A 34 2.16 13.67 17.07
C GLN A 34 3.31 14.21 17.90
N GLU A 35 3.88 13.37 18.74
CA GLU A 35 5.31 13.46 18.96
C GLU A 35 5.89 13.61 17.55
N GLN A 36 6.39 14.80 17.24
CA GLN A 36 7.48 14.93 16.29
C GLN A 36 8.60 14.10 16.90
N LYS A 37 8.53 12.77 16.71
CA LYS A 37 9.64 11.89 17.00
C LYS A 37 10.76 12.48 16.20
N ALA A 38 11.81 12.90 16.91
CA ALA A 38 13.05 13.30 16.30
C ALA A 38 13.38 12.27 15.20
N PRO A 39 13.90 12.70 14.04
CA PRO A 39 14.25 11.79 12.96
C PRO A 39 14.96 10.59 13.56
N LYS A 40 14.41 9.39 13.31
CA LYS A 40 14.94 8.16 13.90
C LYS A 40 16.42 8.08 13.53
N GLN A 41 17.28 8.18 14.54
CA GLN A 41 18.72 8.19 14.31
C GLN A 41 19.18 6.73 14.18
N PHE A 42 19.67 6.38 12.99
CA PHE A 42 20.27 5.08 12.73
C PHE A 42 21.74 5.07 13.13
N SER A 43 22.32 3.88 13.28
CA SER A 43 23.78 3.76 13.39
C SER A 43 24.45 4.32 12.13
N PRO A 44 25.70 4.81 12.21
CA PRO A 44 26.45 5.25 11.03
C PRO A 44 26.50 4.19 9.92
N GLU A 45 26.62 2.91 10.30
CA GLU A 45 26.65 1.77 9.39
C GLU A 45 25.29 1.55 8.70
N ASP A 46 24.19 1.55 9.46
CA ASP A 46 22.84 1.43 8.91
C ASP A 46 22.52 2.63 8.00
N GLN A 47 22.86 3.84 8.43
CA GLN A 47 22.61 5.07 7.67
C GLN A 47 23.33 5.04 6.31
N LYS A 48 24.58 4.56 6.27
CA LYS A 48 25.34 4.41 5.03
C LYS A 48 24.64 3.47 4.03
N ILE A 49 24.02 2.39 4.51
CA ILE A 49 23.28 1.45 3.65
C ILE A 49 21.98 2.10 3.15
N ILE A 50 21.25 2.79 4.03
CA ILE A 50 20.01 3.50 3.70
C ILE A 50 20.25 4.59 2.66
N ASP A 51 21.29 5.40 2.83
CA ASP A 51 21.64 6.47 1.90
C ASP A 51 22.00 5.92 0.51
N LYS A 52 22.74 4.81 0.47
CA LYS A 52 23.07 4.11 -0.78
C LYS A 52 21.81 3.60 -1.48
N TYR A 53 20.87 3.01 -0.75
CA TYR A 53 19.57 2.59 -1.29
C TYR A 53 18.80 3.78 -1.87
N ASN A 54 18.70 4.88 -1.12
CA ASN A 54 17.97 6.07 -1.55
C ASN A 54 18.59 6.69 -2.81
N ALA A 55 19.92 6.70 -2.92
CA ALA A 55 20.62 7.15 -4.12
C ALA A 55 20.28 6.29 -5.35
N TYR A 56 20.24 4.97 -5.20
CA TYR A 56 19.84 4.08 -6.30
C TYR A 56 18.36 4.24 -6.68
N PHE A 57 17.49 4.37 -5.69
CA PHE A 57 16.06 4.43 -5.90
C PHE A 57 15.60 5.78 -6.49
N GLY A 58 16.18 6.89 -6.02
CA GLY A 58 15.82 8.24 -6.46
C GLY A 58 16.39 8.64 -7.82
N ALA A 59 17.56 8.11 -8.21
CA ALA A 59 18.27 8.56 -9.41
C ALA A 59 17.92 7.80 -10.71
N ASN A 60 17.50 6.53 -10.63
CA ASN A 60 17.64 5.63 -11.79
C ASN A 60 16.36 4.95 -12.30
N ARG A 61 15.25 4.97 -11.55
CA ARG A 61 14.05 4.19 -11.94
C ARG A 61 13.48 4.58 -13.30
N ALA A 62 13.60 5.85 -13.70
CA ALA A 62 13.10 6.35 -14.99
C ALA A 62 14.17 6.39 -16.10
N VAL A 63 15.45 6.18 -15.75
CA VAL A 63 16.58 6.41 -16.66
C VAL A 63 17.06 5.12 -17.30
N ASP A 64 17.26 4.06 -16.50
CA ASP A 64 17.73 2.76 -16.97
C ASP A 64 17.22 1.65 -16.04
N ASP A 65 16.21 0.91 -16.50
CA ASP A 65 15.59 -0.22 -15.78
C ASP A 65 16.61 -1.33 -15.51
N HIS A 66 17.54 -1.57 -16.44
CA HIS A 66 18.52 -2.64 -16.30
C HIS A 66 19.58 -2.31 -15.25
N LEU A 67 20.02 -1.04 -15.22
CA LEU A 67 20.89 -0.51 -14.17
C LEU A 67 20.19 -0.54 -12.81
N PHE A 68 18.93 -0.09 -12.74
CA PHE A 68 18.15 -0.08 -11.52
C PHE A 68 17.99 -1.49 -10.94
N GLN A 69 17.59 -2.47 -11.76
CA GLN A 69 17.48 -3.87 -11.32
C GLN A 69 18.82 -4.44 -10.84
N LYS A 70 19.93 -4.13 -11.53
CA LYS A 70 21.27 -4.53 -11.11
C LYS A 70 21.61 -3.95 -9.73
N GLN A 71 21.39 -2.66 -9.53
CA GLN A 71 21.65 -1.98 -8.25
C GLN A 71 20.81 -2.53 -7.09
N MET A 72 19.52 -2.81 -7.33
CA MET A 72 18.64 -3.41 -6.32
C MET A 72 19.10 -4.83 -5.92
N LYS A 73 19.58 -5.63 -6.88
CA LYS A 73 20.14 -6.96 -6.59
C LYS A 73 21.44 -6.86 -5.78
N GLU A 74 22.31 -5.91 -6.13
CA GLU A 74 23.61 -5.71 -5.47
C GLU A 74 23.48 -5.24 -4.02
N ILE A 75 22.53 -4.34 -3.72
CA ILE A 75 22.39 -3.77 -2.37
C ILE A 75 21.59 -4.64 -1.40
N LEU A 76 20.79 -5.58 -1.90
CA LEU A 76 19.91 -6.41 -1.06
C LEU A 76 20.64 -7.14 0.09
N PRO A 77 21.84 -7.75 -0.10
CA PRO A 77 22.60 -8.35 1.00
C PRO A 77 23.09 -7.34 2.05
N GLU A 78 23.35 -6.09 1.66
CA GLU A 78 23.73 -5.02 2.59
C GLU A 78 22.53 -4.60 3.44
N ILE A 79 21.36 -4.42 2.83
CA ILE A 79 20.11 -4.13 3.55
C ILE A 79 19.80 -5.19 4.60
N GLY A 80 20.07 -6.47 4.30
CA GLY A 80 19.92 -7.56 5.26
C GLY A 80 20.71 -7.40 6.56
N LYS A 81 21.72 -6.53 6.59
CA LYS A 81 22.56 -6.24 7.77
C LYS A 81 22.05 -5.07 8.61
N ILE A 82 21.06 -4.30 8.13
CA ILE A 82 20.50 -3.17 8.87
C ILE A 82 19.97 -3.68 10.20
N SER A 83 20.39 -3.09 11.31
CA SER A 83 20.04 -3.57 12.65
C SER A 83 18.56 -3.37 12.95
N ASP A 84 18.02 -2.20 12.56
CA ASP A 84 16.61 -1.90 12.74
C ASP A 84 15.71 -2.79 11.87
N LYS A 85 14.96 -3.68 12.52
CA LYS A 85 14.10 -4.65 11.84
C LYS A 85 13.07 -3.99 10.93
N HIS A 86 12.38 -2.96 11.43
CA HIS A 86 11.33 -2.30 10.68
C HIS A 86 11.88 -1.66 9.39
N GLU A 87 12.98 -0.92 9.51
CA GLU A 87 13.62 -0.30 8.36
C GLU A 87 14.15 -1.34 7.37
N ARG A 88 14.85 -2.37 7.87
CA ARG A 88 15.35 -3.49 7.06
C ARG A 88 14.24 -4.12 6.23
N GLU A 89 13.15 -4.54 6.88
CA GLU A 89 12.06 -5.23 6.19
C GLU A 89 11.31 -4.32 5.23
N LYS A 90 11.16 -3.02 5.55
CA LYS A 90 10.58 -2.04 4.63
C LYS A 90 11.40 -1.95 3.34
N LEU A 91 12.72 -1.84 3.45
CA LEU A 91 13.62 -1.75 2.30
C LEU A 91 13.67 -3.07 1.52
N GLN A 92 13.70 -4.21 2.21
CA GLN A 92 13.60 -5.53 1.58
C GLN A 92 12.32 -5.67 0.75
N MET A 93 11.17 -5.30 1.32
CA MET A 93 9.88 -5.37 0.62
C MET A 93 9.89 -4.51 -0.65
N ASN A 94 10.39 -3.27 -0.56
CA ASN A 94 10.48 -2.39 -1.73
C ASN A 94 11.36 -2.98 -2.84
N ILE A 95 12.48 -3.62 -2.47
CA ILE A 95 13.35 -4.29 -3.43
C ILE A 95 12.66 -5.51 -4.03
N TYR A 96 12.02 -6.37 -3.22
CA TYR A 96 11.33 -7.55 -3.72
C TYR A 96 10.25 -7.18 -4.73
N LEU A 97 9.46 -6.16 -4.46
CA LEU A 97 8.45 -5.66 -5.40
C LEU A 97 9.09 -5.06 -6.66
N SER A 98 10.17 -4.29 -6.52
CA SER A 98 10.86 -3.65 -7.64
C SER A 98 11.58 -4.64 -8.56
N LEU A 99 11.93 -5.82 -8.03
CA LEU A 99 12.56 -6.92 -8.75
C LEU A 99 11.57 -8.04 -9.12
N GLU A 100 10.26 -7.83 -8.90
CA GLU A 100 9.21 -8.83 -9.13
C GLU A 100 9.46 -10.18 -8.40
N LYS A 101 10.18 -10.16 -7.27
CA LYS A 101 10.43 -11.33 -6.40
C LYS A 101 9.23 -11.58 -5.48
N TYR A 102 8.08 -11.92 -6.08
CA TYR A 102 6.82 -12.02 -5.35
C TYR A 102 6.79 -13.13 -4.30
N GLU A 103 7.56 -14.21 -4.47
CA GLU A 103 7.70 -15.26 -3.47
C GLU A 103 8.38 -14.75 -2.19
N ASP A 104 9.46 -13.98 -2.33
CA ASP A 104 10.17 -13.38 -1.19
C ASP A 104 9.31 -12.32 -0.50
N ALA A 105 8.62 -11.49 -1.29
CA ALA A 105 7.66 -10.51 -0.77
C ALA A 105 6.53 -11.21 0.01
N TYR A 106 6.02 -12.34 -0.50
CA TYR A 106 4.99 -13.13 0.17
C TYR A 106 5.52 -13.73 1.48
N ALA A 107 6.69 -14.35 1.47
CA ALA A 107 7.30 -14.91 2.67
C ALA A 107 7.53 -13.85 3.76
N LEU A 108 8.04 -12.67 3.38
CA LEU A 108 8.22 -11.56 4.32
C LEU A 108 6.88 -11.05 4.87
N ASN A 109 5.86 -10.93 4.02
CA ASN A 109 4.53 -10.52 4.46
C ASN A 109 3.90 -11.54 5.43
N GLU A 110 4.07 -12.84 5.18
CA GLU A 110 3.59 -13.89 6.10
C GLU A 110 4.30 -13.83 7.46
N SER A 111 5.63 -13.59 7.47
CA SER A 111 6.37 -13.38 8.72
C SER A 111 5.83 -12.17 9.51
N GLN A 112 5.52 -11.08 8.82
CA GLN A 112 4.95 -9.87 9.45
C GLN A 112 3.52 -10.11 9.96
N LEU A 113 2.73 -10.91 9.26
CA LEU A 113 1.40 -11.33 9.71
C LEU A 113 1.47 -12.28 10.92
N ALA A 114 2.51 -13.12 11.03
CA ALA A 114 2.69 -13.95 12.22
C ALA A 114 2.88 -13.10 13.49
N GLU A 115 3.48 -11.91 13.36
CA GLU A 115 3.68 -10.96 14.46
C GLU A 115 2.46 -10.07 14.73
N ASN A 116 1.73 -9.70 13.68
CA ASN A 116 0.48 -8.94 13.79
C ASN A 116 -0.60 -9.52 12.85
N PRO A 117 -1.31 -10.59 13.29
CA PRO A 117 -2.25 -11.32 12.43
C PRO A 117 -3.43 -10.48 11.91
N ASN A 118 -3.77 -9.41 12.62
CA ASN A 118 -4.93 -8.58 12.32
C ASN A 118 -4.57 -7.32 11.51
N SER A 119 -3.32 -7.20 11.04
CA SER A 119 -2.92 -6.07 10.21
C SER A 119 -3.67 -6.07 8.87
N ILE A 120 -4.68 -5.19 8.76
CA ILE A 120 -5.51 -5.03 7.55
C ILE A 120 -4.62 -4.80 6.32
N THR A 121 -3.63 -3.92 6.41
CA THR A 121 -2.71 -3.62 5.30
C THR A 121 -1.97 -4.86 4.83
N ARG A 122 -1.45 -5.68 5.76
CA ARG A 122 -0.71 -6.91 5.42
C ARG A 122 -1.63 -8.01 4.89
N LEU A 123 -2.87 -8.08 5.37
CA LEU A 123 -3.88 -9.01 4.84
C LEU A 123 -4.26 -8.66 3.40
N ILE A 124 -4.53 -7.38 3.09
CA ILE A 124 -4.83 -6.95 1.72
C ILE A 124 -3.61 -7.20 0.81
N PHE A 125 -2.42 -6.85 1.28
CA PHE A 125 -1.20 -7.01 0.51
C PHE A 125 -0.86 -8.48 0.24
N LYS A 126 -1.12 -9.39 1.20
CA LYS A 126 -1.08 -10.84 0.97
C LYS A 126 -1.90 -11.25 -0.25
N CYS A 127 -3.14 -10.76 -0.35
CA CYS A 127 -4.03 -11.12 -1.44
C CYS A 127 -3.52 -10.62 -2.79
N HIS A 128 -2.95 -9.41 -2.82
CA HIS A 128 -2.28 -8.92 -4.02
C HIS A 128 -1.10 -9.82 -4.44
N LEU A 129 -0.23 -10.19 -3.50
CA LEU A 129 0.91 -11.06 -3.79
C LEU A 129 0.47 -12.44 -4.30
N LEU A 130 -0.60 -13.01 -3.77
CA LEU A 130 -1.18 -14.25 -4.29
C LEU A 130 -1.63 -14.09 -5.75
N SER A 131 -2.22 -12.96 -6.13
CA SER A 131 -2.57 -12.67 -7.52
C SER A 131 -1.33 -12.55 -8.41
N GLN A 132 -0.28 -11.85 -7.97
CA GLN A 132 0.99 -11.73 -8.73
C GLN A 132 1.69 -13.08 -8.91
N LEU A 133 1.57 -13.97 -7.92
CA LEU A 133 2.06 -15.34 -7.96
C LEU A 133 1.21 -16.29 -8.83
N GLY A 134 0.18 -15.77 -9.51
CA GLY A 134 -0.71 -16.57 -10.37
C GLY A 134 -1.49 -17.64 -9.61
N LYS A 135 -1.79 -17.43 -8.32
CA LYS A 135 -2.58 -18.38 -7.53
C LYS A 135 -4.02 -18.44 -8.04
N GLY A 136 -4.66 -19.59 -7.82
CA GLY A 136 -6.01 -19.86 -8.32
C GLY A 136 -7.03 -18.84 -7.82
N LYS A 137 -8.04 -18.56 -8.65
CA LYS A 137 -9.10 -17.57 -8.37
C LYS A 137 -9.77 -17.79 -7.01
N ASP A 138 -10.04 -19.04 -6.64
CA ASP A 138 -10.67 -19.38 -5.36
C ASP A 138 -9.78 -19.01 -4.16
N GLN A 139 -8.47 -19.26 -4.27
CA GLN A 139 -7.50 -18.92 -3.23
C GLN A 139 -7.39 -17.39 -3.06
N VAL A 140 -7.34 -16.65 -4.17
CA VAL A 140 -7.29 -15.18 -4.16
C VAL A 140 -8.60 -14.60 -3.59
N SER A 141 -9.75 -15.12 -4.03
CA SER A 141 -11.07 -14.73 -3.52
C SER A 141 -11.20 -14.98 -2.01
N GLN A 142 -10.78 -16.15 -1.53
CA GLN A 142 -10.80 -16.48 -0.11
C GLN A 142 -9.89 -15.56 0.72
N CYS A 143 -8.74 -15.17 0.16
CA CYS A 143 -7.87 -14.19 0.81
C CYS A 143 -8.60 -12.84 0.98
N HIS A 144 -9.19 -12.31 -0.09
CA HIS A 144 -9.93 -11.04 -0.03
C HIS A 144 -11.14 -11.11 0.92
N ASN A 145 -11.84 -12.24 0.98
CA ASN A 145 -12.89 -12.48 1.98
C ASN A 145 -12.36 -12.39 3.41
N THR A 146 -11.18 -12.97 3.68
CA THR A 146 -10.54 -12.90 5.00
C THR A 146 -10.16 -11.46 5.36
N ALA A 147 -9.55 -10.71 4.43
CA ALA A 147 -9.23 -9.30 4.64
C ALA A 147 -10.50 -8.46 4.88
N ALA A 148 -11.56 -8.67 4.09
CA ALA A 148 -12.85 -7.99 4.23
C ALA A 148 -13.49 -8.24 5.61
N LYS A 149 -13.43 -9.48 6.11
CA LYS A 149 -13.91 -9.82 7.46
C LYS A 149 -13.16 -9.04 8.54
N GLN A 150 -11.84 -8.96 8.44
CA GLN A 150 -11.06 -8.20 9.42
C GLN A 150 -11.38 -6.70 9.35
N ILE A 151 -11.54 -6.11 8.16
CA ILE A 151 -11.96 -4.71 8.02
C ILE A 151 -13.33 -4.51 8.66
N LYS A 152 -14.29 -5.42 8.43
CA LYS A 152 -15.63 -5.31 9.00
C LYS A 152 -15.62 -5.31 10.53
N ILE A 153 -14.77 -6.14 11.15
CA ILE A 153 -14.60 -6.18 12.61
C ILE A 153 -14.13 -4.82 13.15
N GLU A 154 -13.18 -4.16 12.48
CA GLU A 154 -12.71 -2.84 12.91
C GLU A 154 -13.72 -1.72 12.60
N LEU A 155 -14.41 -1.83 11.46
CA LEU A 155 -15.48 -0.90 11.08
C LEU A 155 -16.62 -0.89 12.13
N ASP A 156 -16.98 -2.06 12.67
CA ASP A 156 -18.04 -2.19 13.68
C ASP A 156 -17.70 -1.52 15.02
N LYS A 157 -16.41 -1.22 15.26
CA LYS A 157 -15.94 -0.49 16.44
C LYS A 157 -15.74 1.00 16.17
N THR A 158 -15.79 1.42 14.91
CA THR A 158 -15.47 2.79 14.50
C THR A 158 -16.71 3.67 14.51
N ASP A 159 -16.59 4.90 15.02
CA ASP A 159 -17.67 5.88 14.98
C ASP A 159 -18.00 6.24 13.52
N LYS A 160 -19.28 6.09 13.13
CA LYS A 160 -19.78 6.39 11.78
C LYS A 160 -19.59 7.84 11.34
N SER A 161 -19.44 8.76 12.29
CA SER A 161 -19.17 10.16 12.02
C SER A 161 -17.70 10.43 11.70
N SER A 162 -16.79 9.50 11.98
CA SER A 162 -15.37 9.63 11.68
C SER A 162 -15.10 9.54 10.17
N PRO A 163 -14.20 10.38 9.62
CA PRO A 163 -13.69 10.21 8.26
C PRO A 163 -13.09 8.81 8.01
N ASP A 164 -12.50 8.21 9.05
CA ASP A 164 -11.88 6.87 8.97
C ASP A 164 -12.92 5.77 8.70
N TYR A 165 -14.16 5.96 9.17
CA TYR A 165 -15.25 5.02 8.91
C TYR A 165 -15.52 4.93 7.41
N ALA A 166 -15.64 6.07 6.72
CA ALA A 166 -15.93 6.09 5.29
C ALA A 166 -14.79 5.45 4.47
N GLN A 167 -13.53 5.67 4.88
CA GLN A 167 -12.37 5.02 4.26
C GLN A 167 -12.38 3.50 4.47
N ALA A 168 -12.63 3.04 5.69
CA ALA A 168 -12.72 1.63 6.01
C ALA A 168 -13.91 0.95 5.32
N GLU A 169 -15.06 1.62 5.22
CA GLU A 169 -16.25 1.13 4.52
C GLU A 169 -16.00 0.98 3.02
N PHE A 170 -15.39 1.98 2.38
CA PHE A 170 -14.98 1.86 0.99
C PHE A 170 -13.99 0.70 0.77
N THR A 171 -12.99 0.58 1.65
CA THR A 171 -11.99 -0.49 1.58
C THR A 171 -12.64 -1.86 1.73
N TYR A 172 -13.60 -2.01 2.66
CA TYR A 172 -14.41 -3.21 2.82
C TYR A 172 -15.15 -3.56 1.52
N TYR A 173 -15.81 -2.59 0.89
CA TYR A 173 -16.50 -2.82 -0.39
C TYR A 173 -15.55 -3.26 -1.51
N ALA A 174 -14.37 -2.63 -1.61
CA ALA A 174 -13.36 -3.03 -2.58
C ALA A 174 -12.89 -4.47 -2.37
N GLN A 175 -12.62 -4.88 -1.12
CA GLN A 175 -12.20 -6.25 -0.82
C GLN A 175 -13.31 -7.27 -1.08
N MET A 176 -14.57 -6.96 -0.73
CA MET A 176 -15.71 -7.83 -1.04
C MET A 176 -15.90 -8.01 -2.55
N TYR A 177 -15.74 -6.94 -3.33
CA TYR A 177 -15.79 -7.05 -4.79
C TYR A 177 -14.66 -7.94 -5.34
N LYS A 178 -13.42 -7.73 -4.88
CA LYS A 178 -12.27 -8.57 -5.25
C LYS A 178 -12.41 -10.03 -4.80
N ALA A 179 -13.23 -10.27 -3.78
CA ALA A 179 -13.61 -11.61 -3.35
C ALA A 179 -14.71 -12.25 -4.21
N GLY A 180 -15.26 -11.54 -5.20
CA GLY A 180 -16.27 -12.06 -6.14
C GLY A 180 -17.71 -11.64 -5.83
N HIS A 181 -17.94 -10.81 -4.81
CA HIS A 181 -19.28 -10.30 -4.46
C HIS A 181 -19.60 -9.06 -5.31
N VAL A 182 -20.08 -9.29 -6.52
CA VAL A 182 -20.21 -8.27 -7.59
C VAL A 182 -21.08 -7.07 -7.21
N GLU A 183 -22.04 -7.24 -6.29
CA GLU A 183 -22.90 -6.17 -5.80
C GLU A 183 -22.15 -5.07 -5.04
N TYR A 184 -20.96 -5.39 -4.52
CA TYR A 184 -20.13 -4.42 -3.80
C TYR A 184 -19.48 -3.38 -4.70
N LYS A 185 -19.38 -3.63 -6.01
CA LYS A 185 -19.00 -2.60 -6.99
C LYS A 185 -19.97 -1.42 -6.96
N TYR A 186 -21.27 -1.72 -7.00
CA TYR A 186 -22.32 -0.69 -6.95
C TYR A 186 -22.34 0.05 -5.61
N LYS A 187 -22.12 -0.66 -4.50
CA LYS A 187 -22.00 -0.02 -3.17
C LYS A 187 -20.84 0.98 -3.11
N ALA A 188 -19.67 0.63 -3.68
CA ALA A 188 -18.53 1.54 -3.77
C ALA A 188 -18.84 2.77 -4.64
N GLN A 189 -19.47 2.59 -5.81
CA GLN A 189 -19.89 3.69 -6.68
C GLN A 189 -20.90 4.64 -6.01
N ASN A 190 -21.86 4.08 -5.27
CA ASN A 190 -22.82 4.87 -4.52
C ASN A 190 -22.13 5.69 -3.42
N LEU A 191 -21.20 5.08 -2.67
CA LEU A 191 -20.44 5.78 -1.64
C LEU A 191 -19.63 6.95 -2.23
N ILE A 192 -18.95 6.76 -3.37
CA ILE A 192 -18.28 7.84 -4.12
C ILE A 192 -19.27 8.96 -4.47
N SER A 193 -20.42 8.60 -5.02
CA SER A 193 -21.41 9.55 -5.51
C SER A 193 -22.03 10.37 -4.38
N SER A 194 -22.30 9.75 -3.23
CA SER A 194 -22.89 10.40 -2.05
C SER A 194 -21.89 11.18 -1.20
N THR A 195 -20.59 10.95 -1.37
CA THR A 195 -19.55 11.63 -0.58
C THR A 195 -19.47 13.11 -0.97
N LYS A 196 -19.65 14.00 0.01
CA LYS A 196 -19.57 15.46 -0.17
C LYS A 196 -18.15 16.01 -0.02
N ASP A 197 -17.34 15.39 0.84
CA ASP A 197 -15.95 15.78 1.01
C ASP A 197 -15.17 15.50 -0.28
N ILE A 198 -14.63 16.56 -0.89
CA ILE A 198 -13.97 16.48 -2.20
C ILE A 198 -12.67 15.67 -2.13
N LYS A 199 -11.90 15.79 -1.04
CA LYS A 199 -10.63 15.06 -0.89
C LYS A 199 -10.90 13.56 -0.78
N LEU A 200 -11.86 13.20 0.06
CA LEU A 200 -12.26 11.81 0.27
C LEU A 200 -12.89 11.21 -0.98
N LYS A 201 -13.78 11.94 -1.66
CA LYS A 201 -14.37 11.52 -2.94
C LYS A 201 -13.31 11.28 -4.01
N THR A 202 -12.32 12.18 -4.10
CA THR A 202 -11.20 12.04 -5.05
C THR A 202 -10.40 10.78 -4.75
N TRP A 203 -10.08 10.54 -3.48
CA TRP A 203 -9.38 9.32 -3.06
C TRP A 203 -10.17 8.05 -3.42
N PHE A 204 -11.47 8.00 -3.11
CA PHE A 204 -12.32 6.87 -3.48
C PHE A 204 -12.35 6.62 -4.99
N ALA A 205 -12.50 7.68 -5.79
CA ALA A 205 -12.52 7.58 -7.24
C ALA A 205 -11.17 7.07 -7.79
N SER A 206 -10.05 7.57 -7.27
CA SER A 206 -8.71 7.10 -7.67
C SER A 206 -8.50 5.62 -7.37
N VAL A 207 -8.87 5.18 -6.16
CA VAL A 207 -8.75 3.76 -5.79
C VAL A 207 -9.71 2.89 -6.61
N TYR A 208 -10.96 3.33 -6.80
CA TYR A 208 -11.95 2.61 -7.60
C TYR A 208 -11.45 2.39 -9.04
N ASN A 209 -10.93 3.43 -9.69
CA ASN A 209 -10.42 3.29 -11.05
C ASN A 209 -9.24 2.30 -11.10
N ALA A 210 -8.24 2.48 -10.23
CA ALA A 210 -7.02 1.66 -10.24
C ALA A 210 -7.23 0.19 -9.81
N GLU A 211 -8.19 -0.06 -8.91
CA GLU A 211 -8.29 -1.35 -8.21
C GLU A 211 -9.60 -2.10 -8.47
N ILE A 212 -10.61 -1.45 -9.08
CA ILE A 212 -11.94 -2.01 -9.33
C ILE A 212 -12.31 -1.95 -10.82
N GLU A 213 -12.07 -0.83 -11.51
CA GLU A 213 -12.30 -0.71 -12.96
C GLU A 213 -11.20 -1.39 -13.77
N ASP A 214 -9.93 -1.08 -13.48
CA ASP A 214 -8.78 -1.60 -14.24
C ASP A 214 -8.65 -3.13 -14.16
N LEU A 215 -9.34 -3.81 -13.24
CA LEU A 215 -9.45 -5.28 -13.21
C LEU A 215 -10.17 -5.87 -14.45
N TYR A 216 -10.81 -5.04 -15.29
CA TYR A 216 -11.64 -5.50 -16.42
C TYR A 216 -11.37 -4.79 -17.76
N GLU A 217 -10.27 -4.05 -17.91
CA GLU A 217 -9.80 -3.70 -19.27
C GLU A 217 -9.20 -4.95 -19.96
N PRO A 218 -9.58 -5.29 -21.21
CA PRO A 218 -8.96 -6.39 -21.93
C PRO A 218 -7.45 -6.19 -22.06
N GLY A 219 -6.67 -6.98 -21.32
CA GLY A 219 -5.20 -6.96 -21.36
C GLY A 219 -4.51 -6.30 -20.16
N SER A 220 -5.22 -5.84 -19.14
CA SER A 220 -4.64 -5.65 -17.80
C SER A 220 -4.56 -7.01 -17.09
N ALA A 221 -3.66 -7.17 -16.13
CA ALA A 221 -3.47 -8.44 -15.39
C ALA A 221 -4.66 -8.83 -14.47
N GLY A 222 -5.85 -8.29 -14.71
CA GLY A 222 -7.11 -8.78 -14.17
C GLY A 222 -7.55 -10.01 -14.95
N ILE A 223 -7.70 -11.13 -14.25
CA ILE A 223 -8.02 -12.45 -14.79
C ILE A 223 -9.15 -12.34 -15.84
N PRO A 224 -8.92 -12.68 -17.13
CA PRO A 224 -9.98 -12.70 -18.13
C PRO A 224 -10.96 -13.83 -17.79
N ILE A 225 -12.24 -13.49 -17.73
CA ILE A 225 -13.33 -14.46 -17.72
C ILE A 225 -13.32 -15.15 -19.09
N LYS A 226 -13.09 -16.46 -19.11
CA LYS A 226 -13.64 -17.33 -20.17
C LYS A 226 -15.08 -17.64 -19.84
#